data_AF-A0A7Y4W123-F1
#
_entry.id   AF-A0A7Y4W123-F1
#
_cell.length_a   1.000
_cell.length_b   1.000
_cell.length_c   1.000
_cell.angle_alpha   90.00
_cell.angle_beta   90.00
_cell.angle_gamma   90.00
#
_symmetry.space_group_name_H-M   'P 1'
#
loop_
_entity.id
_entity.type
_entity.pdbx_description
1 polymer ?
#
loop_
_entity_poly.entity_id
_entity_poly.type
_entity_poly.pdbx_seq_one_letter_code
_entity_poly.pdbx_strand_id
1 'polypeptide(L)'
;MQFSREDQGLKAPLKLPWIVFGIMLLLLLVAIIFCQVWGEQYQINWPEGRRIRIRTLFYLGSIVALPVTNLIRHIQLRLNETMPGNKSADKRYLLTISVSMIIIEIVGVLGIIMFLLGDGYNTLYIFIGLSTLGLYLYRPKLSEYTRIKRVLAATNKNPDG
;
A
#
# COMPACT_ATOMS: atom_id res chain seq x y z
N MET A 1 0.28 20.63 -31.75
CA MET A 1 -0.20 20.24 -30.40
C MET A 1 -1.11 19.02 -30.52
N GLN A 2 -0.56 17.81 -30.39
CA GLN A 2 -1.27 16.53 -30.59
C GLN A 2 -1.23 15.66 -29.32
N PHE A 3 -1.13 16.29 -28.15
CA PHE A 3 -0.85 15.63 -26.86
C PHE A 3 -2.12 15.15 -26.10
N SER A 4 -3.32 15.27 -26.67
CA SER A 4 -4.56 15.20 -25.86
C SER A 4 -5.38 13.91 -25.98
N ARG A 5 -5.18 13.05 -26.98
CA ARG A 5 -5.98 11.80 -27.11
C ARG A 5 -5.31 10.55 -26.53
N GLU A 6 -3.99 10.39 -26.70
CA GLU A 6 -3.29 9.23 -26.14
C GLU A 6 -3.18 9.30 -24.61
N ASP A 7 -2.96 10.50 -24.06
CA ASP A 7 -2.92 10.74 -22.61
C ASP A 7 -4.27 10.47 -21.92
N GLN A 8 -5.40 10.74 -22.59
CA GLN A 8 -6.72 10.46 -22.04
C GLN A 8 -7.02 8.95 -21.98
N GLY A 9 -6.55 8.18 -22.97
CA GLY A 9 -6.65 6.71 -22.99
C GLY A 9 -5.72 6.02 -21.98
N LEU A 10 -4.58 6.64 -21.64
CA LEU A 10 -3.64 6.17 -20.62
C LEU A 10 -4.04 6.55 -19.19
N LYS A 11 -4.76 7.65 -18.98
CA LYS A 11 -5.24 8.08 -17.66
C LYS A 11 -6.41 7.26 -17.14
N ALA A 12 -7.27 6.74 -18.01
CA ALA A 12 -8.44 5.93 -17.62
C ALA A 12 -8.08 4.68 -16.76
N PRO A 13 -7.10 3.83 -17.14
CA PRO A 13 -6.74 2.65 -16.34
C PRO A 13 -6.00 2.97 -15.03
N LEU A 14 -5.43 4.16 -14.88
CA LEU A 14 -4.78 4.58 -13.63
C LEU A 14 -5.74 5.14 -12.58
N LYS A 15 -6.98 5.44 -12.94
CA LYS A 15 -7.98 5.96 -11.99
C LYS A 15 -8.23 4.97 -10.85
N LEU A 16 -8.35 3.68 -11.16
CA LEU A 16 -8.65 2.63 -10.17
C LEU A 16 -7.55 2.51 -9.09
N PRO A 17 -6.25 2.36 -9.42
CA PRO A 17 -5.19 2.37 -8.42
C PRO A 17 -5.15 3.64 -7.55
N TRP A 18 -5.46 4.81 -8.13
CA TRP A 18 -5.55 6.07 -7.39
C TRP A 18 -6.77 6.14 -6.47
N ILE A 19 -7.90 5.56 -6.87
CA ILE A 19 -9.07 5.42 -6.01
C ILE A 19 -8.74 4.51 -4.82
N VAL A 20 -8.06 3.37 -5.04
CA VAL A 20 -7.60 2.49 -3.95
C VAL A 20 -6.71 3.26 -2.98
N PHE A 21 -5.74 4.03 -3.47
CA PHE A 21 -4.89 4.89 -2.64
C PHE A 21 -5.72 5.88 -1.80
N GLY A 22 -6.69 6.56 -2.41
CA GLY A 22 -7.56 7.51 -1.73
C GLY A 22 -8.42 6.84 -0.65
N ILE A 23 -8.95 5.64 -0.92
CA ILE A 23 -9.72 4.85 0.04
C ILE A 23 -8.86 4.45 1.23
N MET A 24 -7.64 3.95 1.01
CA MET A 24 -6.72 3.57 2.10
C MET A 24 -6.38 4.77 3.00
N LEU A 25 -6.07 5.93 2.41
CA LEU A 25 -5.85 7.14 3.19
C LEU A 25 -7.08 7.57 3.99
N LEU A 26 -8.28 7.47 3.39
CA LEU A 26 -9.52 7.78 4.07
C LEU A 26 -9.77 6.82 5.25
N LEU A 27 -9.48 5.52 5.07
CA LEU A 27 -9.60 4.54 6.15
C LEU A 27 -8.67 4.86 7.32
N LEU A 28 -7.40 5.22 7.05
CA LEU A 28 -6.48 5.68 8.10
C LEU A 28 -7.03 6.92 8.81
N LEU A 29 -7.52 7.92 8.07
CA LEU A 29 -8.07 9.15 8.65
C LEU A 29 -9.28 8.88 9.55
N VAL A 30 -10.24 8.10 9.06
CA VAL A 30 -11.42 7.70 9.83
C VAL A 30 -11.00 6.96 11.10
N ALA A 31 -10.01 6.06 11.00
CA ALA A 31 -9.55 5.29 12.15
C ALA A 31 -8.81 6.15 13.19
N ILE A 32 -8.04 7.15 12.76
CA ILE A 32 -7.41 8.13 13.68
C ILE A 32 -8.47 8.93 14.41
N ILE A 33 -9.46 9.46 13.69
CA ILE A 33 -10.56 10.24 14.28
C ILE A 33 -11.32 9.35 15.28
N PHE A 34 -11.59 8.09 14.90
CA PHE A 34 -12.22 7.13 15.79
C PHE A 34 -11.42 6.93 17.09
N CYS A 35 -10.10 6.75 16.98
CA CYS A 35 -9.22 6.63 18.14
C CYS A 35 -9.17 7.91 18.99
N GLN A 36 -9.27 9.10 18.40
CA GLN A 36 -9.25 10.34 19.18
C GLN A 36 -10.57 10.59 19.93
N VAL A 37 -11.71 10.24 19.34
CA VAL A 37 -13.03 10.54 19.93
C VAL A 37 -13.46 9.46 20.92
N TRP A 38 -13.21 8.19 20.60
CA TRP A 38 -13.68 7.05 21.41
C TRP A 38 -12.56 6.23 22.04
N GLY A 39 -11.31 6.53 21.72
CA GLY A 39 -10.16 5.72 22.11
C GLY A 39 -10.08 5.39 23.58
N GLU A 40 -10.14 6.41 24.42
CA GLU A 40 -9.98 6.27 25.87
C GLU A 40 -11.03 5.35 26.50
N GLN A 41 -12.23 5.30 25.91
CA GLN A 41 -13.32 4.43 26.38
C GLN A 41 -13.08 2.95 26.06
N TYR A 42 -12.37 2.66 24.97
CA TYR A 42 -12.11 1.30 24.49
C TYR A 42 -10.71 0.78 24.87
N GLN A 43 -9.93 1.53 25.65
CA GLN A 43 -8.60 1.09 26.06
C GLN A 43 -8.66 -0.04 27.10
N ILE A 44 -8.06 -1.19 26.75
CA ILE A 44 -8.03 -2.39 27.59
C ILE A 44 -6.92 -2.30 28.66
N ASN A 45 -6.07 -1.25 28.62
CA ASN A 45 -5.05 -0.91 29.61
C ASN A 45 -4.24 -2.11 30.16
N TRP A 46 -3.54 -2.81 29.26
CA TRP A 46 -2.75 -3.98 29.66
C TRP A 46 -1.59 -3.66 30.61
N PRO A 47 -1.16 -4.63 31.44
CA PRO A 47 0.01 -4.48 32.29
C PRO A 47 1.25 -4.09 31.49
N GLU A 48 2.05 -3.17 32.03
CA GLU A 48 3.18 -2.54 31.33
C GLU A 48 4.16 -3.55 30.73
N GLY A 49 4.53 -4.59 31.47
CA GLY A 49 5.47 -5.62 31.00
C GLY A 49 4.97 -6.43 29.79
N ARG A 50 3.66 -6.54 29.56
CA ARG A 50 3.10 -7.15 28.35
C ARG A 50 3.07 -6.12 27.21
N ARG A 51 2.71 -4.87 27.51
CA ARG A 51 2.66 -3.76 26.55
C ARG A 51 4.03 -3.49 25.91
N ILE A 52 5.09 -3.46 26.71
CA ILE A 52 6.46 -3.23 26.23
C ILE A 52 6.88 -4.32 25.23
N ARG A 53 6.63 -5.60 25.54
CA ARG A 53 6.99 -6.72 24.65
C ARG A 53 6.29 -6.62 23.29
N ILE A 54 4.99 -6.33 23.29
CA ILE A 54 4.20 -6.22 22.05
C ILE A 54 4.62 -4.97 21.26
N ARG A 55 4.86 -3.85 21.95
CA ARG A 55 5.41 -2.64 21.35
C ARG A 55 6.68 -2.96 20.58
N THR A 56 7.67 -3.59 21.23
CA THR A 56 8.92 -3.96 20.58
C THR A 56 8.71 -4.85 19.35
N LEU A 57 7.83 -5.86 19.44
CA LEU A 57 7.52 -6.74 18.31
C LEU A 57 6.88 -5.99 17.14
N PHE A 58 5.92 -5.12 17.40
CA PHE A 58 5.22 -4.38 16.34
C PHE A 58 6.11 -3.32 15.71
N TYR A 59 6.97 -2.65 16.50
CA TYR A 59 7.95 -1.71 15.97
C TYR A 59 8.99 -2.41 15.08
N LEU A 60 9.48 -3.58 15.50
CA LEU A 60 10.38 -4.37 14.67
C LEU A 60 9.67 -4.81 13.38
N GLY A 61 8.42 -5.27 13.50
CA GLY A 61 7.58 -5.65 12.37
C GLY A 61 7.36 -4.52 11.37
N SER A 62 7.07 -3.29 11.84
CA SER A 62 6.84 -2.14 10.96
C SER A 62 8.12 -1.66 10.26
N ILE A 63 9.27 -1.70 10.94
CA ILE A 63 10.57 -1.40 10.32
C ILE A 63 10.87 -2.37 9.19
N VAL A 64 10.61 -3.67 9.38
CA VAL A 64 10.84 -4.71 8.37
C VAL A 64 9.77 -4.69 7.27
N ALA A 65 8.54 -4.26 7.56
CA ALA A 65 7.45 -4.22 6.60
C ALA A 65 7.75 -3.33 5.39
N LEU A 66 8.45 -2.19 5.58
CA LEU A 66 8.84 -1.30 4.48
C LEU A 66 9.76 -1.97 3.44
N PRO A 67 10.96 -2.49 3.78
CA PRO A 67 11.83 -3.15 2.82
C PRO A 67 11.18 -4.41 2.23
N VAL A 68 10.42 -5.17 3.02
CA VAL A 68 9.69 -6.35 2.53
C VAL A 68 8.64 -5.95 1.48
N THR A 69 7.86 -4.90 1.74
CA THR A 69 6.88 -4.40 0.76
C THR A 69 7.56 -3.93 -0.52
N ASN A 70 8.71 -3.27 -0.41
CA ASN A 70 9.48 -2.85 -1.56
C ASN A 70 9.98 -4.04 -2.39
N LEU A 71 10.47 -5.10 -1.74
CA LEU A 71 10.90 -6.33 -2.39
C LEU A 71 9.74 -7.05 -3.08
N ILE A 72 8.60 -7.20 -2.41
CA ILE A 72 7.39 -7.81 -2.97
C ILE A 72 6.95 -7.03 -4.20
N ARG A 73 6.89 -5.69 -4.13
CA ARG A 73 6.56 -4.84 -5.27
C ARG A 73 7.53 -5.05 -6.42
N HIS A 74 8.83 -5.09 -6.14
CA HIS A 74 9.84 -5.32 -7.17
C HIS A 74 9.63 -6.65 -7.90
N ILE A 75 9.42 -7.72 -7.14
CA ILE A 75 9.15 -9.06 -7.69
C ILE A 75 7.86 -9.07 -8.52
N GLN A 76 6.79 -8.48 -8.00
CA GLN A 76 5.50 -8.41 -8.71
C GLN A 76 5.59 -7.61 -10.02
N LEU A 77 6.28 -6.47 -10.02
CA LEU A 77 6.50 -5.69 -11.24
C LEU A 77 7.32 -6.48 -12.27
N ARG A 78 8.37 -7.19 -11.84
CA ARG A 78 9.15 -8.07 -12.71
C ARG A 78 8.30 -9.21 -13.28
N LEU A 79 7.53 -9.91 -12.46
CA LEU A 79 6.63 -10.97 -12.89
C LEU A 79 5.59 -10.48 -13.90
N ASN A 80 5.04 -9.28 -13.69
CA ASN A 80 4.09 -8.68 -14.61
C ASN A 80 4.66 -8.43 -16.00
N GLU A 81 5.98 -8.19 -16.10
CA GLU A 81 6.71 -7.96 -17.35
C GLU A 81 7.17 -9.25 -18.02
N THR A 82 7.64 -10.24 -17.25
CA THR A 82 8.28 -11.43 -17.82
C THR A 82 7.32 -12.58 -18.07
N MET A 83 6.17 -12.63 -17.40
CA MET A 83 5.28 -13.79 -17.49
C MET A 83 4.30 -13.64 -18.67
N PRO A 84 4.39 -14.48 -19.71
CA PRO A 84 3.38 -14.51 -20.75
C PRO A 84 2.04 -14.96 -20.13
N GLY A 85 0.94 -14.32 -20.51
CA GLY A 85 -0.36 -14.73 -19.99
C GLY A 85 -1.50 -13.81 -20.39
N ASN A 86 -2.71 -14.37 -20.40
CA ASN A 86 -3.91 -13.75 -20.95
C ASN A 86 -4.52 -12.61 -20.09
N LYS A 87 -3.90 -12.26 -18.96
CA LYS A 87 -4.39 -11.17 -18.10
C LYS A 87 -3.93 -9.81 -18.64
N SER A 88 -4.87 -8.87 -18.80
CA SER A 88 -4.56 -7.50 -19.23
C SER A 88 -3.59 -6.79 -18.29
N ALA A 89 -2.76 -5.90 -18.84
CA ALA A 89 -1.77 -5.11 -18.10
C ALA A 89 -2.40 -4.35 -16.92
N ASP A 90 -3.64 -3.87 -17.10
CA ASP A 90 -4.39 -3.12 -16.09
C ASP A 90 -4.67 -3.95 -14.83
N LYS A 91 -5.15 -5.19 -15.00
CA LYS A 91 -5.48 -6.08 -13.88
C LYS A 91 -4.24 -6.51 -13.12
N ARG A 92 -3.15 -6.79 -13.84
CA ARG A 92 -1.85 -7.16 -13.26
C ARG A 92 -1.28 -6.02 -12.41
N TYR A 93 -1.28 -4.81 -12.97
CA TYR A 93 -0.78 -3.63 -12.28
C TYR A 93 -1.64 -3.25 -11.08
N LEU A 94 -2.97 -3.30 -11.20
CA LEU A 94 -3.88 -3.03 -10.09
C LEU A 94 -3.64 -3.99 -8.93
N LEU A 95 -3.49 -5.29 -9.19
CA LEU A 95 -3.20 -6.27 -8.15
C LEU A 95 -1.89 -5.95 -7.41
N THR A 96 -0.82 -5.61 -8.14
CA THR A 96 0.47 -5.25 -7.57
C THR A 96 0.38 -4.03 -6.65
N ILE A 97 -0.31 -3.00 -7.09
CA ILE A 97 -0.51 -1.78 -6.29
C ILE A 97 -1.35 -2.10 -5.04
N SER A 98 -2.48 -2.80 -5.19
CA SER A 98 -3.34 -3.15 -4.07
C SER A 98 -2.62 -3.98 -3.01
N VAL A 99 -1.86 -5.00 -3.41
CA VAL A 99 -1.10 -5.83 -2.46
C VAL A 99 -0.06 -4.99 -1.72
N SER A 100 0.68 -4.14 -2.43
CA SER A 100 1.68 -3.26 -1.80
C SER A 100 1.03 -2.30 -0.79
N MET A 101 -0.12 -1.72 -1.15
CA MET A 101 -0.84 -0.79 -0.26
C MET A 101 -1.42 -1.50 0.96
N ILE A 102 -2.00 -2.70 0.81
CA ILE A 102 -2.55 -3.48 1.93
C ILE A 102 -1.47 -3.83 2.95
N ILE A 103 -0.27 -4.23 2.51
CA ILE A 103 0.82 -4.57 3.44
C ILE A 103 1.23 -3.36 4.28
N ILE A 104 1.26 -2.16 3.68
CA ILE A 104 1.55 -0.93 4.41
C ILE A 104 0.39 -0.53 5.32
N GLU A 105 -0.85 -0.67 4.84
CA GLU A 105 -2.04 -0.35 5.63
C GLU A 105 -2.07 -1.15 6.94
N ILE A 106 -1.62 -2.42 6.92
CA ILE A 106 -1.48 -3.25 8.12
C ILE A 106 -0.60 -2.56 9.17
N VAL A 107 0.46 -1.85 8.77
CA VAL A 107 1.30 -1.08 9.71
C VAL A 107 0.48 -0.01 10.43
N GLY A 108 -0.40 0.70 9.72
CA GLY A 108 -1.32 1.67 10.31
C GLY A 108 -2.29 1.00 11.30
N VAL A 109 -2.84 -0.15 10.92
CA VAL A 109 -3.73 -0.96 11.77
C VAL A 109 -3.04 -1.43 13.04
N LEU A 110 -1.77 -1.84 12.99
CA LEU A 110 -0.99 -2.19 14.18
C LEU A 110 -0.89 -1.02 15.18
N GLY A 111 -0.78 0.22 14.68
CA GLY A 111 -0.82 1.43 15.51
C GLY A 111 -2.12 1.59 16.28
N ILE A 112 -3.25 1.35 15.61
CA ILE A 112 -4.59 1.39 16.22
C ILE A 112 -4.73 0.31 17.28
N ILE A 113 -4.29 -0.92 16.96
CA ILE A 113 -4.31 -2.04 17.92
C ILE A 113 -3.49 -1.68 19.16
N MET A 114 -2.28 -1.15 19.00
CA MET A 114 -1.43 -0.73 20.14
C MET A 114 -2.12 0.31 21.01
N PHE A 115 -2.74 1.30 20.40
CA PHE A 115 -3.47 2.33 21.10
C PHE A 115 -4.66 1.75 21.90
N LEU A 116 -5.43 0.84 21.32
CA LEU A 116 -6.52 0.14 22.02
C LEU A 116 -6.03 -0.77 23.16
N LEU A 117 -4.81 -1.30 23.07
CA LEU A 117 -4.18 -2.04 24.18
C LEU A 117 -3.73 -1.13 25.35
N GLY A 118 -3.93 0.19 25.21
CA GLY A 118 -3.61 1.22 26.19
C GLY A 118 -2.32 1.98 25.88
N ASP A 119 -1.67 1.74 24.74
CA ASP A 119 -0.51 2.56 24.37
C ASP A 119 -0.91 4.03 24.10
N GLY A 120 0.05 4.94 24.24
CA GLY A 120 -0.22 6.36 24.09
C GLY A 120 -0.46 6.79 22.63
N TYR A 121 -1.02 7.99 22.47
CA TYR A 121 -1.22 8.63 21.16
C TYR A 121 0.08 8.74 20.34
N ASN A 122 1.25 8.85 21.00
CA ASN A 122 2.55 8.87 20.31
C ASN A 122 2.77 7.62 19.47
N THR A 123 2.47 6.43 20.00
CA THR A 123 2.60 5.17 19.30
C THR A 123 1.63 5.13 18.10
N LEU A 124 0.38 5.56 18.30
CA LEU A 124 -0.60 5.66 17.22
C LEU A 124 -0.08 6.53 16.07
N TYR A 125 0.37 7.76 16.35
CA TYR A 125 0.84 8.68 15.33
C TYR A 125 2.10 8.20 14.60
N ILE A 126 3.01 7.50 15.29
CA ILE A 126 4.20 6.93 14.63
C ILE A 126 3.80 5.87 13.60
N PHE A 127 2.96 4.91 13.97
CA PHE A 127 2.53 3.85 13.05
C PHE A 127 1.67 4.37 11.91
N ILE A 128 0.76 5.31 12.19
CA ILE A 128 -0.03 6.00 11.18
C ILE A 128 0.86 6.81 10.23
N GLY A 129 1.85 7.53 10.77
CA GLY A 129 2.82 8.28 9.99
C GLY A 129 3.64 7.37 9.07
N LEU A 130 4.13 6.24 9.59
CA LEU A 130 4.83 5.21 8.81
C LEU A 130 3.94 4.61 7.71
N SER A 131 2.68 4.30 8.03
CA SER A 131 1.71 3.80 7.04
C SER A 131 1.47 4.84 5.94
N THR A 132 1.24 6.09 6.32
CA THR A 132 0.99 7.20 5.38
C THR A 132 2.20 7.43 4.48
N LEU A 133 3.41 7.41 5.05
CA LEU A 133 4.65 7.50 4.30
C LEU A 133 4.83 6.32 3.34
N GLY A 134 4.55 5.10 3.79
CA GLY A 134 4.56 3.91 2.93
C GLY A 134 3.57 4.05 1.78
N LEU A 135 2.31 4.44 2.04
CA LEU A 135 1.29 4.65 1.01
C LEU A 135 1.77 5.68 -0.02
N TYR A 136 2.38 6.78 0.45
CA TYR A 136 2.94 7.80 -0.42
C TYR A 136 4.10 7.28 -1.30
N LEU A 137 4.98 6.45 -0.74
CA LEU A 137 6.11 5.84 -1.46
C LEU A 137 5.65 4.84 -2.53
N TYR A 138 4.63 4.02 -2.23
CA TYR A 138 4.10 2.99 -3.12
C TYR A 138 2.92 3.45 -3.98
N ARG A 139 2.68 4.77 -4.05
CA ARG A 139 1.63 5.36 -4.89
C ARG A 139 1.70 4.87 -6.34
N PRO A 140 0.57 4.84 -7.07
CA PRO A 140 0.57 4.39 -8.45
C PRO A 140 1.40 5.34 -9.33
N LYS A 141 2.38 4.80 -10.08
CA LYS A 141 3.21 5.56 -11.03
C LYS A 141 2.86 5.20 -12.47
N LEU A 142 2.66 6.23 -13.31
CA LEU A 142 2.35 6.05 -14.73
C LEU A 142 3.50 5.40 -15.52
N SER A 143 4.75 5.66 -15.10
CA SER A 143 5.95 5.06 -15.71
C SER A 143 5.96 3.53 -15.59
N GLU A 144 5.57 2.98 -14.45
CA GLU A 144 5.53 1.52 -14.22
C GLU A 144 4.45 0.86 -15.10
N TYR A 145 3.26 1.46 -15.16
CA TYR A 145 2.17 0.97 -15.99
C TYR A 145 2.52 0.98 -17.49
N THR A 146 3.06 2.09 -17.99
CA THR A 146 3.46 2.22 -19.40
C THR A 146 4.58 1.26 -19.78
N ARG A 147 5.47 0.92 -18.84
CA ARG A 147 6.52 -0.08 -19.04
C ARG A 147 5.94 -1.48 -19.23
N ILE A 148 5.03 -1.91 -18.35
CA ILE A 148 4.35 -3.21 -18.46
C ILE A 148 3.59 -3.32 -19.79
N LYS A 149 2.82 -2.27 -20.14
CA LYS A 149 2.05 -2.24 -21.39
C LYS A 149 2.96 -2.36 -22.63
N ARG A 150 4.11 -1.68 -22.64
CA ARG A 150 5.08 -1.76 -23.74
C ARG A 150 5.71 -3.14 -23.86
N VAL A 151 6.14 -3.74 -22.75
CA VAL A 151 6.75 -5.09 -22.75
C VAL A 151 5.76 -6.12 -23.27
N LEU A 152 4.51 -6.13 -22.77
CA LEU A 152 3.49 -7.07 -23.23
C LEU A 152 3.11 -6.87 -24.70
N ALA A 153 3.07 -5.62 -25.19
CA ALA A 153 2.84 -5.34 -26.60
C ALA A 153 3.98 -5.86 -27.49
N ALA A 154 5.23 -5.80 -27.04
CA ALA A 154 6.37 -6.36 -27.75
C ALA A 154 6.34 -7.91 -27.75
N THR A 155 6.02 -8.54 -26.61
CA THR A 155 5.89 -10.00 -26.52
C THR A 155 4.76 -10.53 -27.41
N ASN A 156 3.59 -9.88 -27.44
CA ASN A 156 2.49 -10.30 -28.30
C ASN A 156 2.79 -10.13 -29.81
N LYS A 157 3.72 -9.27 -30.18
CA LYS A 157 4.13 -9.05 -31.58
C LYS A 157 5.14 -10.10 -32.07
N ASN A 158 5.72 -10.88 -31.15
CA ASN A 158 6.72 -11.90 -31.47
C ASN A 158 6.27 -13.27 -30.90
N PRO A 159 5.26 -13.93 -31.52
CA PRO A 159 4.73 -15.19 -31.03
C PRO A 159 5.67 -16.40 -31.25
N ASP A 160 6.72 -16.25 -32.08
CA ASP A 160 7.58 -17.36 -32.54
C ASP A 160 9.07 -17.13 -32.22
N GLY A 161 9.42 -17.02 -30.94
CA GLY A 161 10.80 -17.03 -30.44
C GLY A 161 10.99 -18.04 -29.32
#